data_AF-A0A2T0LBC7-F1
#
_entry.id   AF-A0A2T0LBC7-F1
#
_cell.length_a   1.000
_cell.length_b   1.000
_cell.length_c   1.000
_cell.angle_alpha   90.00
_cell.angle_beta   90.00
_cell.angle_gamma   90.00
#
_symmetry.space_group_name_H-M   'P 1'
#
loop_
_entity.id
_entity.type
_entity.pdbx_description
1 polymer ?
#
loop_
_entity_poly.entity_id
_entity_poly.type
_entity_poly.pdbx_seq_one_letter_code
_entity_poly.pdbx_strand_id
1 'polypeptide(L)'
;MLFNAETVIPRWAEEGMRADVIVVDPPRKGCDRRLLDAVLTMAPERLVYVSCNPATLARDLKHLAAHGYAVQEVQPVDMFPQTVHVERVI
;
A
#
# COMPACT_ATOMS: atom_id res chain seq x y z
N MET A 1 -16.91 -12.65 -12.61
CA MET A 1 -15.57 -12.03 -12.73
C MET A 1 -15.42 -11.06 -11.58
N LEU A 2 -14.52 -11.33 -10.63
CA LEU A 2 -14.19 -10.39 -9.57
C LEU A 2 -12.92 -9.65 -9.99
N PHE A 3 -13.03 -8.34 -10.23
CA PHE A 3 -11.95 -7.47 -10.69
C PHE A 3 -11.33 -6.67 -9.53
N ASN A 4 -11.30 -7.24 -8.32
CA ASN A 4 -10.75 -6.53 -7.16
C ASN A 4 -9.24 -6.76 -7.05
N ALA A 5 -8.51 -5.76 -6.53
CA ALA A 5 -7.06 -5.82 -6.40
C ALA A 5 -6.61 -6.99 -5.51
N GLU A 6 -7.41 -7.34 -4.50
CA GLU A 6 -7.15 -8.41 -3.55
C GLU A 6 -7.21 -9.81 -4.17
N THR A 7 -7.69 -9.97 -5.40
CA THR A 7 -7.64 -11.23 -6.16
C THR A 7 -6.73 -11.15 -7.38
N VAL A 8 -6.74 -10.02 -8.07
CA VAL A 8 -5.98 -9.85 -9.32
C VAL A 8 -4.47 -9.76 -9.05
N ILE A 9 -4.06 -8.97 -8.06
CA ILE A 9 -2.63 -8.76 -7.77
C ILE A 9 -1.96 -10.04 -7.21
N PRO A 10 -2.56 -10.78 -6.26
CA PRO A 10 -2.01 -12.07 -5.84
C PRO A 10 -1.88 -13.07 -6.99
N ARG A 11 -2.89 -13.19 -7.84
CA ARG A 11 -2.83 -14.06 -9.02
C ARG A 11 -1.67 -13.67 -9.95
N TRP A 12 -1.49 -12.37 -10.20
CA TRP A 12 -0.39 -11.90 -11.04
C TRP A 12 0.98 -12.19 -10.43
N ALA A 13 1.11 -12.06 -9.10
CA ALA A 13 2.32 -12.44 -8.39
C ALA A 13 2.61 -13.95 -8.53
N GLU A 14 1.59 -14.81 -8.42
CA GLU A 14 1.69 -16.26 -8.62
C GLU A 14 2.05 -16.62 -10.08
N GLU A 15 1.54 -15.86 -11.06
CA GLU A 15 1.89 -15.97 -12.48
C GLU A 15 3.32 -15.44 -12.79
N GLY A 16 4.05 -14.95 -11.78
CA GLY A 16 5.43 -14.50 -11.89
C GLY A 16 5.59 -13.09 -12.45
N MET A 17 4.51 -12.30 -12.54
CA MET A 17 4.61 -10.90 -12.92
C MET A 17 5.43 -10.11 -11.90
N ARG A 18 6.25 -9.21 -12.42
CA ARG A 18 7.08 -8.27 -11.67
C ARG A 18 6.59 -6.86 -11.97
N ALA A 19 6.74 -5.98 -10.99
CA ALA A 19 6.52 -4.55 -11.16
C ALA A 19 7.72 -3.84 -10.56
N ASP A 20 8.25 -2.82 -11.23
CA ASP A 20 9.33 -1.99 -10.68
C ASP A 20 8.78 -1.05 -9.59
N VAL A 21 7.54 -0.59 -9.79
CA VAL A 21 6.82 0.30 -8.88
C VAL A 21 5.39 -0.17 -8.69
N ILE A 22 4.91 -0.15 -7.45
CA ILE A 22 3.50 -0.35 -7.11
C ILE A 22 3.00 0.89 -6.36
N VAL A 23 1.79 1.35 -6.71
CA VAL A 23 1.10 2.44 -6.01
C VAL A 23 -0.20 1.89 -5.42
N VAL A 24 -0.44 2.14 -4.14
CA VAL A 24 -1.68 1.73 -3.46
C VAL A 24 -2.36 2.93 -2.81
N ASP A 25 -3.68 3.01 -3.00
CA ASP A 25 -4.58 3.97 -2.35
C ASP A 25 -5.77 3.19 -1.77
N PRO A 26 -5.59 2.50 -0.64
CA PRO A 26 -6.61 1.64 -0.07
C PRO A 26 -7.70 2.44 0.66
N PRO A 27 -8.87 1.83 0.90
CA PRO A 27 -9.90 2.43 1.77
C PRO A 27 -9.37 2.62 3.20
N ARG A 28 -10.13 3.34 4.05
CA ARG A 28 -9.77 3.66 5.45
C ARG A 28 -9.33 2.48 6.33
N LYS A 29 -9.64 1.24 5.96
CA LYS A 29 -9.20 0.01 6.65
C LYS A 29 -7.76 -0.41 6.33
N GLY A 30 -7.08 0.27 5.41
CA GLY A 30 -5.76 -0.10 4.85
C GLY A 30 -5.85 -1.22 3.81
N CYS A 31 -4.70 -1.73 3.41
CA CYS A 31 -4.61 -2.85 2.48
C CYS A 31 -5.04 -4.16 3.15
N ASP A 32 -5.62 -5.06 2.35
CA ASP A 32 -5.78 -6.44 2.78
C ASP A 32 -4.41 -7.11 2.92
N ARG A 33 -4.29 -8.04 3.88
CA ARG A 33 -3.04 -8.75 4.13
C ARG A 33 -2.56 -9.52 2.90
N ARG A 34 -3.48 -10.15 2.15
CA ARG A 34 -3.15 -10.88 0.91
C ARG A 34 -2.59 -9.96 -0.16
N LEU A 35 -3.09 -8.73 -0.26
CA LEU A 35 -2.57 -7.74 -1.20
C LEU A 35 -1.14 -7.34 -0.82
N LEU A 36 -0.87 -7.07 0.47
CA LEU A 36 0.48 -6.76 0.93
C LEU A 36 1.45 -7.91 0.70
N ASP A 37 1.04 -9.15 0.98
CA ASP A 37 1.88 -10.33 0.76
C ASP A 37 2.17 -10.55 -0.74
N ALA A 38 1.23 -10.24 -1.62
CA ALA A 38 1.44 -10.25 -3.06
C ALA A 38 2.44 -9.16 -3.51
N VAL A 39 2.33 -7.94 -2.98
CA VAL A 39 3.30 -6.86 -3.23
C VAL A 39 4.71 -7.30 -2.80
N LEU A 40 4.85 -7.90 -1.62
CA LEU A 40 6.12 -8.43 -1.13
C LEU A 40 6.67 -9.56 -2.04
N THR A 41 5.79 -10.41 -2.57
CA THR A 41 6.18 -11.47 -3.53
C THR A 41 6.67 -10.90 -4.86
N MET A 42 6.01 -9.86 -5.36
CA MET A 42 6.43 -9.16 -6.57
C MET A 42 7.75 -8.41 -6.37
N ALA A 43 8.00 -7.95 -5.14
CA ALA A 43 9.22 -7.27 -4.69
C ALA A 43 9.61 -6.06 -5.56
N PRO A 44 8.70 -5.07 -5.74
CA PRO A 44 9.05 -3.84 -6.45
C PRO A 44 10.19 -3.09 -5.76
N GLU A 45 10.99 -2.37 -6.54
CA GLU A 45 12.01 -1.48 -6.00
C GLU A 45 11.38 -0.33 -5.21
N ARG A 46 10.17 0.10 -5.61
CA ARG A 46 9.43 1.17 -4.94
C ARG A 46 7.96 0.81 -4.72
N LEU A 47 7.50 1.02 -3.49
CA LEU A 47 6.08 1.04 -3.14
C LEU A 47 5.71 2.46 -2.73
N VAL A 48 4.70 3.04 -3.39
CA VAL A 48 4.09 4.31 -2.97
C VAL A 48 2.76 4.00 -2.31
N TYR A 49 2.58 4.45 -1.08
CA TYR A 49 1.37 4.22 -0.28
C TYR A 49 0.68 5.55 0.01
N VAL A 50 -0.56 5.68 -0.46
CA VAL A 50 -1.45 6.82 -0.19
C VAL A 50 -2.40 6.44 0.95
N SER A 51 -2.52 7.26 1.99
CA SER A 51 -3.42 6.95 3.12
C SER A 51 -3.99 8.15 3.86
N CYS A 52 -5.32 8.12 4.01
CA CYS A 52 -6.08 9.03 4.86
C CYS A 52 -6.13 8.60 6.35
N ASN A 53 -5.69 7.39 6.71
CA ASN A 53 -5.79 6.85 8.07
C ASN A 53 -4.43 6.44 8.65
N PRO A 54 -3.86 7.22 9.59
CA PRO A 54 -2.52 6.96 10.12
C PRO A 54 -2.42 5.64 10.90
N ALA A 55 -3.49 5.16 11.52
CA ALA A 55 -3.46 3.94 12.33
C ALA A 55 -3.30 2.68 11.48
N THR A 56 -4.09 2.57 10.41
CA THR A 56 -4.01 1.42 9.48
C THR A 56 -2.76 1.50 8.61
N LEU A 57 -2.34 2.72 8.24
CA LEU A 57 -1.06 2.93 7.58
C LEU A 57 0.11 2.43 8.43
N ALA A 58 0.18 2.80 9.71
CA ALA A 58 1.24 2.34 10.61
C ALA A 58 1.27 0.81 10.76
N ARG A 59 0.09 0.17 10.80
CA ARG A 59 -0.05 -1.29 10.81
C ARG A 59 0.56 -1.93 9.56
N ASP A 60 0.22 -1.39 8.39
CA ASP A 60 0.66 -1.95 7.10
C ASP A 60 2.16 -1.70 6.87
N LEU A 61 2.65 -0.50 7.19
CA LEU A 61 4.08 -0.17 7.14
C LEU A 61 4.91 -1.05 8.07
N LYS A 62 4.39 -1.40 9.26
CA LYS A 62 5.07 -2.34 10.16
C LYS A 62 5.22 -3.72 9.52
N HIS A 63 4.21 -4.20 8.80
CA HIS A 63 4.27 -5.47 8.08
C HIS A 63 5.29 -5.40 6.94
N LEU A 64 5.24 -4.35 6.12
CA LEU A 64 6.20 -4.13 5.02
C LEU A 64 7.64 -4.02 5.54
N ALA A 65 7.85 -3.30 6.66
CA ALA A 65 9.16 -3.13 7.27
C ALA A 65 9.75 -4.43 7.82
N ALA A 66 8.91 -5.31 8.35
CA ALA A 66 9.34 -6.64 8.77
C ALA A 66 9.87 -7.51 7.59
N HIS A 67 9.59 -7.11 6.34
CA HIS A 67 9.99 -7.80 5.12
C HIS A 67 10.98 -6.97 4.27
N GLY A 68 11.68 -6.00 4.89
CA GLY A 68 12.82 -5.32 4.27
C GLY A 68 12.52 -4.00 3.58
N TYR A 69 11.26 -3.53 3.59
CA TYR A 69 10.96 -2.16 3.15
C TYR A 69 11.33 -1.15 4.23
N ALA A 70 11.75 0.05 3.83
CA ALA A 70 12.00 1.15 4.74
C ALA A 70 11.32 2.41 4.21
N VAL A 71 10.62 3.12 5.09
CA VAL A 71 10.03 4.43 4.76
C VAL A 71 11.17 5.41 4.45
N GLN A 72 11.17 5.96 3.23
CA GLN A 72 12.17 6.93 2.78
C GLN A 72 11.67 8.36 2.93
N GLU A 73 10.41 8.60 2.63
CA GLU A 73 9.80 9.93 2.63
C GLU A 73 8.36 9.84 3.14
N VAL A 74 7.86 10.95 3.70
CA VAL A 74 6.45 11.09 4.08
C VAL A 74 6.01 12.51 3.73
N GLN A 75 5.02 12.63 2.86
CA GLN A 75 4.41 13.90 2.49
C GLN A 75 2.94 13.93 2.91
N PRO A 76 2.60 14.64 4.00
CA PRO A 76 1.20 14.95 4.34
C PRO A 76 0.60 15.92 3.30
N VAL A 77 -0.65 15.71 2.91
CA VAL A 77 -1.38 16.59 1.99
C VAL A 77 -2.74 16.93 2.60
N ASP A 78 -3.03 18.23 2.71
CA ASP A 78 -4.35 18.71 3.09
C ASP A 78 -5.30 18.69 1.87
N MET A 79 -5.84 17.50 1.58
CA MET A 79 -6.87 17.30 0.56
C MET A 79 -8.25 17.75 1.03
N PHE A 80 -8.45 17.92 2.35
CA PHE A 80 -9.75 18.22 2.96
C PHE A 80 -9.63 19.37 3.97
N PRO A 81 -9.42 20.61 3.49
CA PRO A 81 -9.24 21.77 4.37
C PRO A 81 -10.42 21.94 5.32
N GLN A 82 -10.15 22.44 6.52
CA GLN A 82 -11.14 22.67 7.59
C GLN A 82 -11.75 21.37 8.14
N THR A 83 -11.14 20.21 7.88
CA THR A 83 -11.50 18.93 8.50
C THR A 83 -10.34 18.39 9.33
N VAL A 84 -10.57 17.26 10.02
CA VAL A 84 -9.52 16.53 10.74
C VAL A 84 -8.75 15.54 9.85
N HIS A 85 -9.12 15.43 8.58
CA HIS A 85 -8.55 14.46 7.66
C HIS A 85 -7.26 14.99 7.02
N VAL A 86 -6.25 14.12 6.95
CA VAL A 86 -4.96 14.41 6.31
C VAL A 86 -4.58 13.20 5.48
N GLU A 87 -4.34 13.42 4.20
CA GLU A 87 -3.80 12.40 3.30
C GLU A 87 -2.29 12.31 3.50
N ARG A 88 -1.69 11.14 3.32
CA ARG A 88 -0.24 10.94 3.41
C ARG A 88 0.20 10.15 2.20
N VAL A 89 1.24 10.62 1.52
CA VAL A 89 1.97 9.86 0.51
C VAL A 89 3.29 9.41 1.13
N ILE A 90 3.57 8.11 1.09
CA ILE A 90 4.71 7.45 1.72
C ILE A 90 5.42 6.57 0.71
#